data_AF-A0A4R9VWD2-F1
#
_entry.id   AF-A0A4R9VWD2-F1
#
_cell.length_a   1.000
_cell.length_b   1.000
_cell.length_c   1.000
_cell.angle_alpha   90.00
_cell.angle_beta   90.00
_cell.angle_gamma   90.00
#
_symmetry.space_group_name_H-M   'P 1'
#
loop_
_entity.id
_entity.type
_entity.pdbx_description
1 polymer ?
#
loop_
_entity_poly.entity_id
_entity_poly.type
_entity_poly.pdbx_seq_one_letter_code
_entity_poly.pdbx_strand_id
1 'polypeptide(L)'
;LEFAAVNRIEIDYMPGQLSVAHKQRYVDDYKAHAEIMASRFGYPHISFMDAKEAAERLGSTRYFGGTRDTGTGHIHPLKLVIGTAKVAAQAGAQLFEQTPATGIASLGGKVRVTTAKGTISAEKCLIGVNAHGGTLEPISAAHIMPIGSFIGATVPLAADTNVLPGGEAVD
;
A
#
# COMPACT_ATOMS: atom_id res chain seq x y z
N LEU A 1 -0.74 -11.63 -0.25
CA LEU A 1 -1.64 -12.35 0.69
C LEU A 1 -1.01 -13.62 1.24
N GLU A 2 -0.44 -14.46 0.37
CA GLU A 2 0.22 -15.72 0.76
C GLU A 2 1.25 -15.57 1.90
N PHE A 3 2.16 -14.59 1.81
CA PHE A 3 3.14 -14.35 2.87
C PHE A 3 2.49 -14.16 4.26
N ALA A 4 1.43 -13.36 4.34
CA ALA A 4 0.71 -13.14 5.59
C ALA A 4 0.01 -14.41 6.07
N ALA A 5 -0.61 -15.17 5.16
CA ALA A 5 -1.28 -16.43 5.49
C ALA A 5 -0.29 -17.49 6.02
N VAL A 6 0.82 -17.72 5.30
CA VAL A 6 1.86 -18.69 5.68
C VAL A 6 2.45 -18.35 7.05
N ASN A 7 2.63 -17.07 7.35
CA ASN A 7 3.20 -16.60 8.61
C ASN A 7 2.16 -16.27 9.69
N ARG A 8 0.87 -16.54 9.44
CA ARG A 8 -0.24 -16.26 10.37
C ARG A 8 -0.28 -14.82 10.86
N ILE A 9 -0.07 -13.88 9.94
CA ILE A 9 -0.18 -12.45 10.20
C ILE A 9 -1.61 -12.03 9.87
N GLU A 10 -2.38 -11.72 10.90
CA GLU A 10 -3.73 -11.15 10.78
C GLU A 10 -3.63 -9.72 10.27
N ILE A 11 -3.75 -9.53 8.96
CA ILE A 11 -3.63 -8.20 8.31
C ILE A 11 -4.99 -7.53 8.07
N ASP A 12 -6.10 -8.10 8.58
CA ASP A 12 -7.46 -7.63 8.32
C ASP A 12 -7.72 -7.40 6.81
N TYR A 13 -7.34 -8.38 5.97
CA TYR A 13 -7.49 -8.24 4.53
C TYR A 13 -8.97 -8.21 4.15
N MET A 14 -9.35 -7.17 3.43
CA MET A 14 -10.67 -7.02 2.84
C MET A 14 -10.54 -6.97 1.32
N PRO A 15 -11.05 -7.99 0.60
CA PRO A 15 -10.93 -8.06 -0.85
C PRO A 15 -11.82 -7.04 -1.54
N GLY A 16 -11.35 -6.56 -2.69
CA GLY A 16 -12.12 -5.67 -3.55
C GLY A 16 -11.73 -4.20 -3.42
N GLN A 17 -11.61 -3.57 -4.58
CA GLN A 17 -11.49 -2.12 -4.74
C GLN A 17 -12.46 -1.66 -5.82
N LEU A 18 -13.12 -0.53 -5.57
CA LEU A 18 -13.96 0.16 -6.55
C LEU A 18 -13.25 1.45 -6.95
N SER A 19 -13.21 1.73 -8.25
CA SER A 19 -12.76 3.01 -8.77
C SER A 19 -13.91 3.64 -9.52
N VAL A 20 -14.39 4.81 -9.09
CA VAL A 20 -15.72 5.29 -9.45
C VAL A 20 -15.72 6.58 -10.27
N ALA A 21 -16.51 6.58 -11.35
CA ALA A 21 -16.63 7.71 -12.25
C ALA A 21 -17.55 8.79 -11.68
N HIS A 22 -16.96 9.87 -11.15
CA HIS A 22 -17.72 11.04 -10.66
C HIS A 22 -18.22 11.98 -11.77
N LYS A 23 -17.92 11.70 -13.05
CA LYS A 23 -18.44 12.41 -14.23
C LYS A 23 -18.76 11.42 -15.35
N GLN A 24 -19.90 11.63 -16.01
CA GLN A 24 -20.36 10.80 -17.12
C GLN A 24 -19.30 10.62 -18.22
N ARG A 25 -18.55 11.69 -18.54
CA ARG A 25 -17.53 11.65 -19.60
C ARG A 25 -16.36 10.69 -19.36
N TYR A 26 -16.17 10.21 -18.12
CA TYR A 26 -15.09 9.26 -17.79
C TYR A 26 -15.54 7.80 -17.91
N VAL A 27 -16.83 7.51 -18.05
CA VAL A 27 -17.37 6.14 -18.00
C VAL A 27 -16.74 5.25 -19.07
N ASP A 28 -16.57 5.77 -20.28
CA ASP A 28 -15.96 5.02 -21.39
C ASP A 28 -14.49 4.68 -21.11
N ASP A 29 -13.75 5.56 -20.42
CA ASP A 29 -12.36 5.29 -20.02
C ASP A 29 -12.28 4.13 -19.01
N TYR A 30 -13.20 4.09 -18.04
CA TYR A 30 -13.29 2.98 -17.07
C TYR A 30 -13.62 1.64 -17.76
N LYS A 31 -14.55 1.66 -18.71
CA LYS A 31 -14.89 0.46 -19.49
C LYS A 31 -13.70 -0.03 -20.31
N ALA A 32 -13.06 0.88 -21.05
CA ALA A 32 -11.87 0.57 -21.84
C ALA A 32 -10.72 0.06 -20.96
N HIS A 33 -10.55 0.62 -19.76
CA HIS A 33 -9.52 0.18 -18.82
C HIS A 33 -9.72 -1.29 -18.40
N ALA A 34 -10.93 -1.67 -18.01
CA ALA A 34 -11.23 -3.07 -17.66
C ALA A 34 -10.96 -4.02 -18.83
N GLU A 35 -11.37 -3.64 -20.05
CA GLU A 35 -11.12 -4.42 -21.27
C GLU A 35 -9.62 -4.58 -21.57
N ILE A 36 -8.83 -3.51 -21.44
CA ILE A 36 -7.39 -3.53 -21.65
C ILE A 36 -6.70 -4.43 -20.61
N MET A 37 -7.09 -4.33 -19.34
CA MET A 37 -6.52 -5.16 -18.26
C MET A 37 -6.75 -6.65 -18.52
N ALA A 38 -7.97 -7.02 -18.92
CA ALA A 38 -8.29 -8.41 -19.24
C ALA A 38 -7.57 -8.89 -20.51
N SER A 39 -7.64 -8.13 -21.60
CA SER A 39 -7.21 -8.60 -22.93
C SER A 39 -5.70 -8.47 -23.18
N ARG A 40 -5.08 -7.37 -22.74
CA ARG A 40 -3.68 -7.04 -23.03
C ARG A 40 -2.75 -7.44 -21.90
N PHE A 41 -3.20 -7.29 -20.65
CA PHE A 41 -2.38 -7.59 -19.48
C PHE A 41 -2.69 -8.95 -18.85
N GLY A 42 -3.72 -9.66 -19.34
CA GLY A 42 -4.09 -10.98 -18.82
C GLY A 42 -4.54 -10.93 -17.37
N TYR A 43 -5.13 -9.81 -16.94
CA TYR A 43 -5.60 -9.58 -15.57
C TYR A 43 -7.14 -9.54 -15.55
N PRO A 44 -7.81 -10.70 -15.38
CA PRO A 44 -9.26 -10.83 -15.52
C PRO A 44 -10.04 -10.43 -14.26
N HIS A 45 -9.35 -9.94 -13.22
CA HIS A 45 -9.96 -9.66 -11.91
C HIS A 45 -10.67 -8.30 -11.84
N ILE A 46 -10.49 -7.46 -12.86
CA ILE A 46 -11.12 -6.16 -13.00
C ILE A 46 -12.28 -6.21 -13.99
N SER A 47 -13.42 -5.69 -13.59
CA SER A 47 -14.63 -5.61 -14.42
C SER A 47 -15.27 -4.22 -14.33
N PHE A 48 -15.88 -3.77 -15.42
CA PHE A 48 -16.69 -2.54 -15.41
C PHE A 48 -17.97 -2.74 -14.59
N MET A 49 -18.34 -1.70 -13.83
CA MET A 49 -19.62 -1.57 -13.15
C MET A 49 -20.40 -0.42 -13.76
N ASP A 50 -21.67 -0.65 -14.09
CA ASP A 50 -22.56 0.43 -14.49
C ASP A 50 -23.00 1.28 -13.28
N ALA A 51 -23.76 2.35 -13.54
CA ALA A 51 -24.24 3.25 -12.48
C ALA A 51 -25.14 2.55 -11.45
N LYS A 52 -25.86 1.50 -11.85
CA LYS A 52 -26.75 0.75 -10.95
C LYS A 52 -25.93 -0.11 -10.01
N GLU A 53 -24.99 -0.91 -10.53
CA GLU A 53 -24.11 -1.72 -9.69
C GLU A 53 -23.25 -0.83 -8.78
N ALA A 54 -22.73 0.28 -9.30
CA ALA A 54 -21.99 1.25 -8.47
C ALA A 54 -22.85 1.79 -7.32
N ALA A 55 -24.12 2.12 -7.58
CA ALA A 55 -25.02 2.60 -6.53
C ALA A 55 -25.31 1.53 -5.45
N GLU A 56 -25.49 0.28 -5.86
CA GLU A 56 -25.72 -0.85 -4.94
C GLU A 56 -24.50 -1.10 -4.04
N ARG A 57 -23.28 -1.03 -4.59
CA ARG A 57 -22.04 -1.26 -3.83
C ARG A 57 -21.58 -0.08 -2.98
N LEU A 58 -21.88 1.14 -3.41
CA LEU A 58 -21.47 2.34 -2.68
C LEU A 58 -22.48 2.77 -1.62
N GLY A 59 -23.76 2.45 -1.82
CA GLY A 59 -24.85 3.11 -1.12
C GLY A 59 -25.12 4.54 -1.59
N SER A 60 -24.73 4.89 -2.82
CA SER A 60 -24.78 6.26 -3.34
C SER A 60 -25.03 6.30 -4.84
N THR A 61 -26.03 7.08 -5.26
CA THR A 61 -26.38 7.28 -6.68
C THR A 61 -25.60 8.43 -7.34
N ARG A 62 -24.53 8.94 -6.70
CA ARG A 62 -23.77 10.11 -7.19
C ARG A 62 -22.79 9.80 -8.33
N TYR A 63 -22.53 8.51 -8.60
CA TYR A 63 -21.52 8.06 -9.55
C TYR A 63 -22.16 7.44 -10.79
N PHE A 64 -21.45 7.51 -11.91
CA PHE A 64 -21.98 7.12 -13.23
C PHE A 64 -21.53 5.71 -13.67
N GLY A 65 -20.87 4.97 -12.78
CA GLY A 65 -20.23 3.68 -13.06
C GLY A 65 -18.79 3.66 -12.55
N GLY A 66 -17.99 2.69 -12.98
CA GLY A 66 -16.61 2.55 -12.57
C GLY A 66 -16.03 1.18 -12.89
N THR A 67 -14.97 0.79 -12.18
CA THR A 67 -14.41 -0.56 -12.21
C THR A 67 -14.38 -1.17 -10.83
N ARG A 68 -14.57 -2.48 -10.77
CA ARG A 68 -14.34 -3.30 -9.58
C ARG A 68 -13.17 -4.23 -9.84
N ASP A 69 -12.16 -4.16 -8.99
CA ASP A 69 -11.03 -5.08 -9.01
C ASP A 69 -11.09 -6.02 -7.79
N THR A 70 -11.26 -7.30 -8.07
CA THR A 70 -11.31 -8.38 -7.06
C THR A 70 -9.97 -9.05 -6.77
N GLY A 71 -8.92 -8.69 -7.52
CA GLY A 71 -7.55 -9.19 -7.30
C GLY A 71 -6.75 -8.33 -6.31
N THR A 72 -7.33 -7.20 -5.88
CA THR A 72 -6.78 -6.27 -4.89
C THR A 72 -7.69 -6.18 -3.65
N GLY A 73 -7.39 -5.26 -2.75
CA GLY A 73 -8.18 -4.95 -1.56
C GLY A 73 -7.41 -4.04 -0.62
N HIS A 74 -7.89 -3.92 0.61
CA HIS A 74 -7.19 -3.17 1.66
C HIS A 74 -6.83 -4.06 2.85
N ILE A 75 -5.87 -3.59 3.64
CA ILE A 75 -5.29 -4.30 4.78
C ILE A 75 -5.05 -3.29 5.91
N HIS A 76 -4.78 -3.80 7.10
CA HIS A 76 -4.19 -3.06 8.19
C HIS A 76 -2.65 -3.04 8.06
N PRO A 77 -2.03 -1.96 7.52
CA PRO A 77 -0.60 -1.95 7.21
C PRO A 77 0.29 -2.09 8.44
N LEU A 78 -0.09 -1.52 9.58
CA LEU A 78 0.68 -1.65 10.82
C LEU A 78 0.74 -3.11 11.32
N LYS A 79 -0.35 -3.88 11.23
CA LYS A 79 -0.34 -5.30 11.59
C LYS A 79 0.60 -6.08 10.66
N LEU A 80 0.59 -5.78 9.36
CA LEU A 80 1.52 -6.38 8.40
C LEU A 80 2.98 -6.08 8.76
N VAL A 81 3.31 -4.82 9.06
CA VAL A 81 4.69 -4.42 9.45
C VAL A 81 5.14 -5.13 10.72
N ILE A 82 4.32 -5.12 11.77
CA ILE A 82 4.63 -5.80 13.04
C ILE A 82 4.79 -7.30 12.84
N GLY A 83 3.90 -7.93 12.08
CA GLY A 83 3.98 -9.36 11.77
C GLY A 83 5.24 -9.71 10.99
N THR A 84 5.58 -8.90 9.98
CA THR A 84 6.80 -9.09 9.17
C THR A 84 8.06 -8.95 10.02
N ALA A 85 8.10 -7.96 10.93
CA ALA A 85 9.23 -7.78 11.85
C ALA A 85 9.41 -9.00 12.77
N LYS A 86 8.32 -9.56 13.31
CA LYS A 86 8.36 -10.80 14.13
C LYS A 86 8.92 -11.98 13.34
N VAL A 87 8.44 -12.19 12.10
CA VAL A 87 8.93 -13.25 11.22
C VAL A 87 10.41 -13.07 10.92
N ALA A 88 10.84 -11.85 10.60
CA ALA A 88 12.25 -11.55 10.34
C ALA A 88 13.13 -11.84 11.56
N ALA A 89 12.71 -11.44 12.76
CA ALA A 89 13.43 -11.72 14.00
C ALA A 89 13.53 -13.23 14.27
N GLN A 90 12.44 -13.98 14.05
CA GLN A 90 12.42 -15.44 14.16
C GLN A 90 13.35 -16.13 13.15
N ALA A 91 13.53 -15.53 11.97
CA ALA A 91 14.49 -15.97 10.96
C ALA A 91 15.95 -15.56 11.27
N GLY A 92 16.20 -14.90 12.41
CA GLY A 92 17.54 -14.51 12.86
C GLY A 92 17.95 -13.07 12.53
N ALA A 93 17.06 -12.25 11.97
CA ALA A 93 17.35 -10.83 11.76
C ALA A 93 17.46 -10.10 13.11
N GLN A 94 18.50 -9.26 13.24
CA GLN A 94 18.65 -8.37 14.40
C GLN A 94 17.99 -7.03 14.08
N LEU A 95 16.98 -6.66 14.87
CA LEU A 95 16.22 -5.43 14.69
C LEU A 95 16.64 -4.39 15.72
N PHE A 96 17.11 -3.24 15.26
CA PHE A 96 17.58 -2.14 16.09
C PHE A 96 16.71 -0.90 15.89
N GLU A 97 15.64 -0.79 16.66
CA GLU A 97 14.77 0.38 16.66
C GLU A 97 15.45 1.56 17.38
N GLN A 98 14.94 2.78 17.13
CA GLN A 98 15.45 4.02 17.76
C GLN A 98 16.97 4.19 17.63
N THR A 99 17.53 3.70 16.52
CA THR A 99 18.96 3.70 16.21
C THR A 99 19.16 4.29 14.82
N PRO A 100 18.91 5.61 14.65
CA PRO A 100 18.98 6.24 13.33
C PRO A 100 20.39 6.14 12.76
N ALA A 101 20.48 5.74 11.49
CA ALA A 101 21.69 5.90 10.72
C ALA A 101 21.92 7.40 10.47
N THR A 102 23.14 7.86 10.67
CA THR A 102 23.55 9.26 10.48
C THR A 102 24.58 9.43 9.36
N GLY A 103 25.08 8.32 8.81
CA GLY A 103 25.98 8.33 7.67
C GLY A 103 26.22 6.93 7.10
N ILE A 104 26.48 6.87 5.80
CA ILE A 104 26.80 5.64 5.07
C ILE A 104 28.03 5.92 4.22
N ALA A 105 29.03 5.03 4.27
CA ALA A 105 30.24 5.14 3.48
C ALA A 105 30.72 3.78 2.99
N SER A 106 31.23 3.73 1.76
CA SER A 106 31.97 2.58 1.23
C SER A 106 33.44 2.73 1.57
N LEU A 107 33.96 1.84 2.42
CA LEU A 107 35.35 1.87 2.91
C LEU A 107 35.95 0.47 2.85
N GLY A 108 37.06 0.32 2.13
CA GLY A 108 37.79 -0.95 2.07
C GLY A 108 36.97 -2.13 1.53
N GLY A 109 36.09 -1.89 0.56
CA GLY A 109 35.21 -2.92 -0.03
C GLY A 109 34.01 -3.33 0.84
N LYS A 110 33.77 -2.64 1.96
CA LYS A 110 32.61 -2.84 2.83
C LYS A 110 31.79 -1.56 2.95
N VAL A 111 30.53 -1.70 3.36
CA VAL A 111 29.69 -0.58 3.76
C VAL A 111 29.85 -0.37 5.27
N ARG A 112 30.01 0.89 5.66
CA ARG A 112 30.06 1.35 7.04
C ARG A 112 28.87 2.27 7.29
N VAL A 113 28.05 1.93 8.28
CA VAL A 113 26.91 2.74 8.72
C VAL A 113 27.22 3.33 10.09
N THR A 114 27.12 4.65 10.19
CA THR A 114 27.33 5.38 11.44
C THR A 114 26.00 5.62 12.14
N THR A 115 25.98 5.50 13.47
CA THR A 115 24.85 5.82 14.34
C THR A 115 25.37 6.62 15.54
N ALA A 116 24.48 7.20 16.34
CA ALA A 116 24.87 7.88 17.58
C ALA A 116 25.54 6.96 18.62
N LYS A 117 25.32 5.64 18.53
CA LYS A 117 25.81 4.64 19.50
C LYS A 117 27.06 3.88 19.03
N GLY A 118 27.51 4.12 17.81
CA GLY A 118 28.64 3.40 17.22
C GLY A 118 28.45 3.13 15.73
N THR A 119 29.20 2.15 15.23
CA THR A 119 29.35 1.89 13.80
C THR A 119 29.07 0.43 13.47
N ILE A 120 28.34 0.20 12.38
CA ILE A 120 28.02 -1.12 11.83
C ILE A 120 28.83 -1.31 10.54
N SER A 121 29.43 -2.48 10.36
CA SER A 121 30.11 -2.86 9.11
C SER A 121 29.38 -4.03 8.47
N ALA A 122 29.10 -3.92 7.17
CA ALA A 122 28.43 -4.93 6.38
C ALA A 122 29.05 -5.05 4.98
N GLU A 123 28.86 -6.19 4.32
CA GLU A 123 29.29 -6.37 2.92
C GLU A 123 28.38 -5.61 1.95
N LYS A 124 27.09 -5.53 2.27
CA LYS A 124 26.06 -4.84 1.48
C LYS A 124 25.16 -4.00 2.39
N CYS A 125 24.58 -2.95 1.84
CA CYS A 125 23.59 -2.11 2.51
C CYS A 125 22.44 -1.85 1.55
N LEU A 126 21.22 -2.05 2.04
CA LEU A 126 19.99 -1.66 1.36
C LEU A 126 19.39 -0.46 2.11
N ILE A 127 19.12 0.63 1.38
CA ILE A 127 18.52 1.83 1.96
C ILE A 127 17.00 1.74 1.81
N GLY A 128 16.31 1.52 2.93
CA GLY A 128 14.85 1.34 3.01
C GLY A 128 14.15 2.43 3.81
N VAL A 129 14.53 3.70 3.63
CA VAL A 129 14.09 4.84 4.47
C VAL A 129 12.94 5.67 3.86
N ASN A 130 12.43 5.27 2.69
CA ASN A 130 11.44 6.03 1.93
C ASN A 130 11.86 7.51 1.79
N ALA A 131 10.93 8.47 1.85
CA ALA A 131 11.22 9.90 1.82
C ALA A 131 11.80 10.47 3.13
N HIS A 132 12.14 9.63 4.11
CA HIS A 132 12.63 10.05 5.43
C HIS A 132 14.15 9.88 5.58
N GLY A 133 14.86 9.59 4.48
CA GLY A 133 16.32 9.39 4.49
C GLY A 133 17.16 10.63 4.75
N GLY A 134 16.59 11.83 4.65
CA GLY A 134 17.34 13.08 4.79
C GLY A 134 18.52 13.11 3.83
N THR A 135 19.74 13.24 4.38
CA THR A 135 21.00 13.31 3.61
C THR A 135 21.81 12.02 3.64
N LEU A 136 21.23 10.89 4.10
CA LEU A 136 21.93 9.60 4.19
C LEU A 136 22.52 9.13 2.85
N GLU A 137 21.82 9.40 1.76
CA GLU A 137 22.27 9.15 0.39
C GLU A 137 21.85 10.36 -0.47
N PRO A 138 22.76 11.34 -0.65
CA PRO A 138 22.41 12.63 -1.26
C PRO A 138 21.90 12.54 -2.69
N ILE A 139 22.33 11.54 -3.48
CA ILE A 139 21.95 11.41 -4.89
C ILE A 139 20.47 11.05 -5.00
N SER A 140 20.02 10.03 -4.26
CA SER A 140 18.61 9.62 -4.20
C SER A 140 17.77 10.72 -3.55
N ALA A 141 18.25 11.32 -2.46
CA ALA A 141 17.52 12.37 -1.76
C ALA A 141 17.20 13.58 -2.66
N ALA A 142 18.09 13.94 -3.60
CA ALA A 142 17.86 15.02 -4.56
C ALA A 142 16.68 14.77 -5.52
N HIS A 143 16.21 13.51 -5.63
CA HIS A 143 15.11 13.10 -6.51
C HIS A 143 13.85 12.72 -5.75
N ILE A 144 13.81 12.94 -4.42
CA ILE A 144 12.67 12.59 -3.58
C ILE A 144 12.01 13.87 -3.05
N MET A 145 10.73 14.03 -3.36
CA MET A 145 9.89 15.10 -2.80
C MET A 145 8.90 14.49 -1.79
N PRO A 146 9.03 14.78 -0.49
CA PRO A 146 8.06 14.32 0.51
C PRO A 146 6.69 14.95 0.28
N ILE A 147 5.64 14.13 0.18
CA ILE A 147 4.25 14.58 0.07
C ILE A 147 3.53 14.22 1.36
N GLY A 148 2.94 15.24 2.01
CA GLY A 148 2.07 15.02 3.16
C GLY A 148 0.76 14.40 2.71
N SER A 149 0.45 13.20 3.22
CA SER A 149 -0.85 12.55 3.05
C SER A 149 -1.57 12.50 4.39
N PHE A 150 -2.88 12.72 4.36
CA PHE A 150 -3.72 12.78 5.56
C PHE A 150 -4.88 11.82 5.42
N ILE A 151 -5.20 11.11 6.50
CA ILE A 151 -6.34 10.20 6.58
C ILE A 151 -7.33 10.80 7.58
N GLY A 152 -8.58 10.97 7.14
CA GLY A 152 -9.71 11.29 8.02
C GLY A 152 -10.44 10.02 8.42
N ALA A 153 -10.92 9.96 9.67
CA ALA A 153 -11.79 8.90 10.16
C ALA A 153 -13.08 9.52 10.70
N THR A 154 -14.22 8.92 10.36
CA THR A 154 -15.51 9.26 10.97
C THR A 154 -15.66 8.52 12.29
N VAL A 155 -16.70 8.87 13.06
CA VAL A 155 -17.22 7.93 14.07
C VAL A 155 -17.68 6.65 13.39
N PRO A 156 -17.67 5.50 14.08
CA PRO A 156 -18.24 4.27 13.53
C PRO A 156 -19.68 4.49 13.06
N LEU A 157 -19.99 3.98 11.87
CA LEU A 157 -21.35 4.00 11.36
C LEU A 157 -22.17 2.90 12.05
N ALA A 158 -23.49 3.08 12.10
CA ALA A 158 -24.39 2.04 12.58
C ALA A 158 -24.32 0.80 11.68
N ALA A 159 -24.53 -0.38 12.26
CA ALA A 159 -24.36 -1.66 11.56
C ALA A 159 -25.34 -1.86 10.38
N ASP A 160 -26.46 -1.13 10.37
CA ASP A 160 -27.47 -1.13 9.32
C ASP A 160 -27.23 -0.05 8.24
N THR A 161 -26.08 0.62 8.27
CA THR A 161 -25.72 1.60 7.23
C THR A 161 -25.61 0.94 5.86
N ASN A 162 -26.06 1.66 4.83
CA ASN A 162 -25.87 1.24 3.45
C ASN A 162 -24.60 1.83 2.82
N VAL A 163 -23.72 2.50 3.59
CA VAL A 163 -22.45 3.02 3.07
C VAL A 163 -21.45 1.89 2.95
N LEU A 164 -21.00 1.59 1.73
CA LEU A 164 -20.04 0.52 1.43
C LEU A 164 -20.41 -0.82 2.10
N PRO A 165 -21.62 -1.38 1.83
CA PRO A 165 -22.10 -2.60 2.49
C PRO A 165 -21.19 -3.81 2.23
N GLY A 166 -20.43 -3.79 1.13
CA GLY A 166 -19.46 -4.83 0.79
C GLY A 166 -18.06 -4.59 1.36
N GLY A 167 -17.81 -3.47 2.06
CA GLY A 167 -16.55 -3.13 2.73
C GLY A 167 -15.33 -2.94 1.82
N GLU A 168 -15.51 -2.96 0.50
CA GLU A 168 -14.44 -2.69 -0.47
C GLU A 168 -13.83 -1.28 -0.28
N ALA A 169 -12.55 -1.14 -0.62
CA ALA A 169 -11.94 0.19 -0.73
C ALA A 169 -12.49 0.93 -1.94
N VAL A 170 -12.56 2.26 -1.91
CA VAL A 170 -13.08 3.08 -3.01
C VAL A 170 -12.19 4.28 -3.28
N ASP A 171 -11.93 4.57 -4.57
CA ASP A 171 -11.27 5.79 -5.06
C ASP A 171 -12.08 6.55 -6.14
#